data_AF-A0A0N8H607-F1
#
_entry.id   AF-A0A0N8H607-F1
#
_cell.length_a   1.000
_cell.length_b   1.000
_cell.length_c   1.000
_cell.angle_alpha   90.00
_cell.angle_beta   90.00
_cell.angle_gamma   90.00
#
_symmetry.space_group_name_H-M   'P 1'
#
loop_
_entity.id
_entity.type
_entity.pdbx_description
1 polymer ?
#
loop_
_entity_poly.entity_id
_entity_poly.type
_entity_poly.pdbx_seq_one_letter_code
_entity_poly.pdbx_strand_id
1 'polypeptide(L)'
;MASTTVLRGFRISIAAFDKFLVANNLYETFGVPPFYKDHPDKDPMSVLLCNKVTEAGGVADKNNFRVIIPLLEGGDRSTVAYVTYGWVPVFAHRQLRLDEGQDLPKSIPLGFEELRKEILSYSSDDIPMDDRIVDEGQMGLYVVNTYGIRGNYIPKESYEHAKASSRSKTSVSQVLTSKHLSLTVVVFTLVSPTLRPMRRRI
;
A
#
# COMPACT_ATOMS: atom_id res chain seq x y z
N MET A 1 8.99 -9.08 -11.46
CA MET A 1 9.30 -8.87 -10.03
C MET A 1 8.05 -9.18 -9.23
N ALA A 2 8.20 -9.95 -8.15
CA ALA A 2 7.12 -10.19 -7.19
C ALA A 2 7.04 -9.03 -6.19
N SER A 3 5.84 -8.73 -5.71
CA SER A 3 5.59 -7.78 -4.64
C SER A 3 4.52 -8.36 -3.71
N THR A 4 4.80 -8.29 -2.41
CA THR A 4 3.82 -8.63 -1.38
C THR A 4 3.04 -7.37 -1.02
N THR A 5 1.72 -7.46 -1.01
CA THR A 5 0.84 -6.36 -0.61
C THR A 5 -0.03 -6.81 0.54
N VAL A 6 -0.04 -6.02 1.61
CA VAL A 6 -0.96 -6.19 2.73
C VAL A 6 -2.12 -5.23 2.50
N LEU A 7 -3.35 -5.72 2.53
CA LEU A 7 -4.52 -4.93 2.19
C LEU A 7 -5.67 -5.18 3.16
N ARG A 8 -6.55 -4.18 3.26
CA ARG A 8 -7.88 -4.29 3.86
C ARG A 8 -8.94 -4.10 2.80
N GLY A 9 -9.91 -4.99 2.82
CA GLY A 9 -10.92 -5.07 1.78
C GLY A 9 -11.65 -6.40 1.83
N PHE A 10 -12.21 -6.80 0.70
CA PHE A 10 -12.83 -8.11 0.53
C PHE A 10 -12.35 -8.78 -0.76
N ARG A 11 -12.41 -10.11 -0.77
CA ARG A 11 -12.13 -10.91 -1.96
C ARG A 11 -13.41 -11.18 -2.75
N ILE A 12 -13.30 -11.24 -4.06
CA ILE A 12 -14.39 -11.52 -4.99
C ILE A 12 -13.90 -12.38 -6.14
N SER A 13 -14.76 -13.23 -6.70
CA SER A 13 -14.44 -13.93 -7.94
C SER A 13 -14.30 -12.93 -9.08
N ILE A 14 -13.36 -13.23 -9.99
CA ILE A 14 -13.19 -12.43 -11.21
C ILE A 14 -14.47 -12.48 -12.05
N ALA A 15 -15.17 -13.62 -12.10
CA ALA A 15 -16.42 -13.75 -12.84
C ALA A 15 -17.50 -12.79 -12.33
N ALA A 16 -17.74 -12.71 -11.01
CA ALA A 16 -18.71 -11.77 -10.45
C ALA A 16 -18.25 -10.31 -10.65
N PHE A 17 -16.94 -10.04 -10.49
CA PHE A 17 -16.40 -8.71 -10.66
C PHE A 17 -16.50 -8.22 -12.11
N ASP A 18 -16.19 -9.07 -13.09
CA ASP A 18 -16.27 -8.75 -14.51
C ASP A 18 -17.72 -8.47 -14.95
N LYS A 19 -18.71 -9.23 -14.44
CA LYS A 19 -20.13 -8.93 -14.64
C LYS A 19 -20.51 -7.56 -14.08
N PHE A 20 -20.05 -7.23 -12.87
CA PHE A 20 -20.25 -5.91 -12.28
C PHE A 20 -19.64 -4.80 -13.14
N LEU A 21 -18.44 -5.00 -13.70
CA LEU A 21 -17.79 -4.04 -14.59
C LEU A 21 -18.59 -3.82 -15.88
N VAL A 22 -19.02 -4.90 -16.53
CA VAL A 22 -19.83 -4.83 -17.77
C VAL A 22 -21.13 -4.10 -17.53
N ALA A 23 -21.82 -4.38 -16.41
CA ALA A 23 -23.05 -3.70 -16.03
C ALA A 23 -22.87 -2.18 -15.83
N ASN A 24 -21.64 -1.73 -15.54
CA ASN A 24 -21.28 -0.33 -15.39
C ASN A 24 -20.51 0.22 -16.63
N ASN A 25 -20.62 -0.42 -17.79
CA ASN A 25 -20.00 -0.01 -19.06
C ASN A 25 -18.47 -0.01 -19.05
N LEU A 26 -17.84 -0.88 -18.25
CA LEU A 26 -16.40 -1.12 -18.25
C LEU A 26 -16.07 -2.47 -18.89
N TYR A 27 -14.81 -2.60 -19.31
CA TYR A 27 -14.29 -3.86 -19.83
C TYR A 27 -13.99 -4.84 -18.70
N GLU A 28 -14.21 -6.12 -18.98
CA GLU A 28 -13.83 -7.23 -18.13
C GLU A 28 -12.30 -7.26 -17.92
N THR A 29 -11.89 -7.69 -16.72
CA THR A 29 -10.48 -7.87 -16.38
C THR A 29 -9.93 -9.19 -16.89
N PHE A 30 -10.78 -10.22 -17.02
CA PHE A 30 -10.38 -11.59 -17.32
C PHE A 30 -9.25 -12.09 -16.40
N GLY A 31 -9.22 -11.63 -15.14
CA GLY A 31 -8.20 -12.03 -14.17
C GLY A 31 -6.84 -11.38 -14.42
N VAL A 32 -6.79 -10.33 -15.24
CA VAL A 32 -5.57 -9.59 -15.57
C VAL A 32 -5.49 -8.32 -14.72
N PRO A 33 -4.36 -8.07 -14.02
CA PRO A 33 -4.24 -6.91 -13.15
C PRO A 33 -4.25 -5.58 -13.91
N PRO A 34 -4.86 -4.53 -13.34
CA PRO A 34 -4.78 -3.18 -13.89
C PRO A 34 -3.36 -2.63 -13.88
N PHE A 35 -3.11 -1.66 -14.76
CA PHE A 35 -1.86 -0.92 -14.79
C PHE A 35 -1.75 0.02 -13.58
N TYR A 36 -0.71 -0.18 -12.78
CA TYR A 36 -0.38 0.65 -11.63
C TYR A 36 -0.23 2.13 -11.99
N LYS A 37 0.44 2.44 -13.11
CA LYS A 37 0.69 3.81 -13.57
C LYS A 37 -0.59 4.62 -13.86
N ASP A 38 -1.71 3.94 -14.05
CA ASP A 38 -2.97 4.57 -14.43
C ASP A 38 -3.83 4.86 -13.19
N HIS A 39 -3.56 4.21 -12.05
CA HIS A 39 -4.23 4.50 -10.79
C HIS A 39 -3.75 5.83 -10.14
N PRO A 40 -4.62 6.63 -9.52
CA PRO A 40 -6.08 6.43 -9.41
C PRO A 40 -6.89 7.05 -10.57
N ASP A 41 -6.41 8.13 -11.19
CA ASP A 41 -7.27 8.99 -12.02
C ASP A 41 -7.46 8.50 -13.46
N LYS A 42 -6.56 7.67 -13.97
CA LYS A 42 -6.62 7.11 -15.34
C LYS A 42 -7.12 5.68 -15.37
N ASP A 43 -7.38 5.07 -14.21
CA ASP A 43 -7.95 3.73 -14.09
C ASP A 43 -9.48 3.84 -13.93
N PRO A 44 -10.26 3.51 -14.98
CA PRO A 44 -11.71 3.63 -14.94
C PRO A 44 -12.35 2.79 -13.83
N MET A 45 -11.74 1.66 -13.47
CA MET A 45 -12.24 0.82 -12.37
C MET A 45 -12.09 1.54 -11.03
N SER A 46 -10.91 2.10 -10.75
CA SER A 46 -10.68 2.89 -9.53
C SER A 46 -11.64 4.08 -9.44
N VAL A 47 -11.86 4.77 -10.56
CA VAL A 47 -12.83 5.89 -10.63
C VAL A 47 -14.24 5.42 -10.33
N LEU A 48 -14.71 4.33 -10.96
CA LEU A 48 -16.04 3.75 -10.72
C LEU A 48 -16.23 3.41 -9.24
N LEU A 49 -15.29 2.68 -8.63
CA LEU A 49 -15.40 2.25 -7.24
C LEU A 49 -15.44 3.44 -6.28
N CYS A 50 -14.62 4.46 -6.52
CA CYS A 50 -14.64 5.70 -5.73
C CYS A 50 -15.98 6.44 -5.85
N ASN A 51 -16.55 6.50 -7.06
CA ASN A 51 -17.85 7.14 -7.29
C ASN A 51 -18.96 6.39 -6.55
N LYS A 52 -19.01 5.06 -6.63
CA LYS A 52 -20.01 4.23 -5.94
C LYS A 52 -19.97 4.40 -4.42
N VAL A 53 -18.78 4.44 -3.83
CA VAL A 53 -18.62 4.70 -2.38
C VAL A 53 -19.11 6.10 -2.03
N THR A 54 -18.83 7.09 -2.89
CA THR A 54 -19.28 8.47 -2.69
C THR A 54 -20.80 8.62 -2.82
N GLU A 55 -21.42 7.94 -3.79
CA GLU A 55 -22.87 7.89 -3.99
C GLU A 55 -23.59 7.24 -2.81
N ALA A 56 -22.97 6.24 -2.17
CA ALA A 56 -23.46 5.63 -0.94
C ALA A 56 -23.25 6.51 0.33
N GLY A 57 -22.82 7.76 0.16
CA GLY A 57 -22.63 8.73 1.25
C GLY A 57 -21.26 8.67 1.93
N GLY A 58 -20.33 7.87 1.39
CA GLY A 58 -18.96 7.77 1.86
C GLY A 58 -18.01 8.84 1.35
N VAL A 59 -16.79 8.86 1.89
CA VAL A 59 -15.66 9.61 1.33
C VAL A 59 -14.58 8.60 0.95
N ALA A 60 -14.42 8.37 -0.35
CA ALA A 60 -13.40 7.46 -0.87
C ALA A 60 -12.04 8.17 -0.98
N ASP A 61 -11.03 7.67 -0.29
CA ASP A 61 -9.64 8.07 -0.56
C ASP A 61 -9.15 7.37 -1.84
N LYS A 62 -9.20 8.11 -2.95
CA LYS A 62 -8.83 7.62 -4.27
C LYS A 62 -7.48 6.90 -4.32
N ASN A 63 -6.52 7.25 -3.47
CA ASN A 63 -5.19 6.61 -3.46
C ASN A 63 -5.18 5.25 -2.73
N ASN A 64 -6.13 5.05 -1.82
CA ASN A 64 -6.26 3.86 -1.00
C ASN A 64 -7.30 2.87 -1.55
N PHE A 65 -8.17 3.30 -2.44
CA PHE A 65 -9.16 2.46 -3.10
C PHE A 65 -8.58 1.78 -4.33
N ARG A 66 -8.45 0.46 -4.34
CA ARG A 66 -7.85 -0.23 -5.48
C ARG A 66 -8.36 -1.65 -5.68
N VAL A 67 -8.35 -2.09 -6.94
CA VAL A 67 -8.48 -3.51 -7.29
C VAL A 67 -7.10 -4.14 -7.40
N ILE A 68 -6.88 -5.21 -6.64
CA ILE A 68 -5.66 -6.02 -6.69
C ILE A 68 -6.02 -7.41 -7.21
N ILE A 69 -5.43 -7.79 -8.34
CA ILE A 69 -5.59 -9.11 -8.94
C ILE A 69 -4.22 -9.81 -8.90
N PRO A 70 -4.02 -10.84 -8.06
CA PRO A 70 -2.74 -11.52 -7.98
C PRO A 70 -2.51 -12.38 -9.21
N LEU A 71 -1.45 -12.08 -9.95
CA LEU A 71 -0.86 -13.04 -10.88
C LEU A 71 0.05 -13.99 -10.10
N LEU A 72 -0.12 -15.29 -10.36
CA LEU A 72 0.79 -16.32 -9.89
C LEU A 72 1.99 -16.40 -10.83
N GLU A 73 3.14 -16.82 -10.30
CA GLU A 73 4.32 -17.08 -11.12
C GLU A 73 4.03 -18.21 -12.13
N GLY A 74 4.17 -17.91 -13.43
CA GLY A 74 3.83 -18.85 -14.51
C GLY A 74 2.34 -18.95 -14.82
N GLY A 75 1.48 -18.17 -14.16
CA GLY A 75 0.05 -18.08 -14.44
C GLY A 75 -0.32 -16.83 -15.22
N ASP A 76 -1.22 -16.96 -16.19
CA ASP A 76 -1.62 -15.84 -17.04
C ASP A 76 -2.79 -15.03 -16.45
N ARG A 77 -3.56 -15.60 -15.53
CA ARG A 77 -4.81 -15.04 -14.99
C ARG A 77 -5.05 -15.48 -13.55
N SER A 78 -5.75 -14.63 -12.79
CA SER A 78 -6.30 -14.97 -11.47
C SER A 78 -7.78 -15.31 -11.56
N THR A 79 -8.29 -16.13 -10.64
CA THR A 79 -9.73 -16.30 -10.42
C THR A 79 -10.27 -15.37 -9.32
N VAL A 80 -9.38 -14.65 -8.62
CA VAL A 80 -9.72 -13.83 -7.46
C VAL A 80 -9.29 -12.38 -7.67
N ALA A 81 -10.16 -11.43 -7.37
CA ALA A 81 -9.82 -10.03 -7.17
C ALA A 81 -10.01 -9.63 -5.71
N TYR A 82 -9.24 -8.63 -5.29
CA TYR A 82 -9.38 -7.97 -3.99
C TYR A 82 -9.77 -6.53 -4.24
N VAL A 83 -10.94 -6.14 -3.75
CA VAL A 83 -11.37 -4.74 -3.72
C VAL A 83 -10.95 -4.16 -2.38
N THR A 84 -10.08 -3.17 -2.41
CA THR A 84 -9.43 -2.63 -1.21
C THR A 84 -9.89 -1.21 -0.91
N TYR A 85 -9.92 -0.88 0.37
CA TYR A 85 -10.07 0.49 0.87
C TYR A 85 -8.83 0.99 1.62
N GLY A 86 -7.82 0.13 1.72
CA GLY A 86 -6.51 0.45 2.26
C GLY A 86 -5.55 -0.64 1.87
N TRP A 87 -4.35 -0.27 1.44
CA TRP A 87 -3.35 -1.24 1.02
C TRP A 87 -1.95 -0.66 1.20
N VAL A 88 -0.99 -1.53 1.49
CA VAL A 88 0.42 -1.20 1.66
C VAL A 88 1.26 -2.30 1.02
N PRO A 89 2.15 -1.96 0.08
CA PRO A 89 3.12 -2.90 -0.44
C PRO A 89 4.30 -3.04 0.52
N VAL A 90 4.83 -4.25 0.62
CA VAL A 90 5.96 -4.62 1.45
C VAL A 90 7.10 -5.04 0.52
N PHE A 91 8.20 -4.30 0.59
CA PHE A 91 9.42 -4.61 -0.16
C PHE A 91 10.45 -5.22 0.80
N ALA A 92 10.65 -6.54 0.69
CA ALA A 92 11.50 -7.37 1.55
C ALA A 92 11.10 -7.40 3.05
N HIS A 93 11.02 -6.25 3.71
CA HIS A 93 10.65 -6.11 5.12
C HIS A 93 10.06 -4.72 5.42
N ARG A 94 8.92 -4.67 6.12
CA ARG A 94 8.29 -3.44 6.64
C ARG A 94 7.56 -3.76 7.95
N GLN A 95 7.74 -2.92 8.96
CA GLN A 95 6.90 -2.94 10.16
C GLN A 95 5.58 -2.19 9.86
N LEU A 96 4.44 -2.86 10.06
CA LEU A 96 3.12 -2.26 9.87
C LEU A 96 2.54 -1.79 11.20
N ARG A 97 2.18 -0.50 11.26
CA ARG A 97 1.50 0.13 12.39
C ARG A 97 -0.01 0.00 12.22
N LEU A 98 -0.50 -1.19 12.53
CA LEU A 98 -1.93 -1.52 12.45
C LEU A 98 -2.72 -0.88 13.59
N ASP A 99 -2.10 -0.64 14.75
CA ASP A 99 -2.77 -0.16 15.97
C ASP A 99 -3.25 1.29 15.87
N GLU A 100 -2.48 2.13 15.20
CA GLU A 100 -2.80 3.56 15.04
C GLU A 100 -3.61 3.80 13.76
N GLY A 101 -3.82 2.77 12.94
CA GLY A 101 -4.47 2.91 11.63
C GLY A 101 -3.67 3.73 10.62
N GLN A 102 -2.38 3.97 10.90
CA GLN A 102 -1.51 4.83 10.09
C GLN A 102 -1.21 4.21 8.72
N ASP A 103 -0.94 2.90 8.69
CA ASP A 103 -0.63 2.18 7.45
C ASP A 103 -1.88 1.59 6.78
N LEU A 104 -2.83 1.10 7.58
CA LEU A 104 -4.08 0.52 7.10
C LEU A 104 -5.23 0.95 8.02
N PRO A 105 -6.31 1.55 7.48
CA PRO A 105 -7.42 2.06 8.28
C PRO A 105 -8.14 0.92 9.02
N LYS A 106 -8.41 1.13 10.32
CA LYS A 106 -9.08 0.11 11.15
C LYS A 106 -10.57 -0.03 10.83
N SER A 107 -11.23 1.10 10.60
CA SER A 107 -12.66 1.16 10.30
C SER A 107 -12.91 0.99 8.80
N ILE A 108 -13.98 0.29 8.48
CA ILE A 108 -14.49 0.20 7.11
C ILE A 108 -15.04 1.59 6.72
N PRO A 109 -14.64 2.17 5.57
CA PRO A 109 -15.21 3.43 5.12
C PRO A 109 -16.71 3.32 4.92
N LEU A 110 -17.43 4.40 5.24
CA LEU A 110 -18.84 4.52 4.90
C LEU A 110 -19.03 4.35 3.38
N GLY A 111 -20.09 3.67 2.93
CA GLY A 111 -20.34 3.39 1.52
C GLY A 111 -19.62 2.14 0.98
N PHE A 112 -18.61 1.63 1.68
CA PHE A 112 -17.86 0.46 1.20
C PHE A 112 -18.63 -0.85 1.31
N GLU A 113 -19.48 -0.96 2.34
CA GLU A 113 -20.31 -2.15 2.55
C GLU A 113 -21.45 -2.21 1.52
N GLU A 114 -21.97 -1.08 1.11
CA GLU A 114 -22.94 -0.93 0.02
C GLU A 114 -22.31 -1.35 -1.31
N LEU A 115 -21.11 -0.86 -1.61
CA LEU A 115 -20.34 -1.30 -2.77
C LEU A 115 -20.11 -2.82 -2.75
N ARG A 116 -19.72 -3.38 -1.60
CA ARG A 116 -19.53 -4.82 -1.44
C ARG A 116 -20.79 -5.60 -1.77
N LYS A 117 -21.94 -5.20 -1.20
CA LYS A 117 -23.24 -5.84 -1.47
C LYS A 117 -23.65 -5.73 -2.94
N GLU A 118 -23.39 -4.57 -3.55
CA GLU A 118 -23.67 -4.36 -4.98
C GLU A 118 -22.87 -5.32 -5.85
N ILE A 119 -21.55 -5.43 -5.65
CA ILE A 119 -20.73 -6.34 -6.47
C ILE A 119 -21.14 -7.80 -6.22
N LEU A 120 -21.42 -8.18 -4.97
CA LEU A 120 -21.90 -9.54 -4.64
C LEU A 120 -23.27 -9.86 -5.23
N SER A 121 -24.08 -8.87 -5.61
CA SER A 121 -25.34 -9.14 -6.31
C SER A 121 -25.13 -9.73 -7.71
N TYR A 122 -23.92 -9.62 -8.26
CA TYR A 122 -23.51 -10.23 -9.53
C TYR A 122 -22.89 -11.63 -9.35
N SER A 123 -22.73 -12.10 -8.10
CA SER A 123 -22.39 -13.49 -7.80
C SER A 123 -23.61 -14.37 -8.04
N SER A 124 -23.72 -14.90 -9.26
CA SER A 124 -24.86 -15.71 -9.70
C SER A 124 -24.50 -17.19 -9.88
N ASP A 125 -25.51 -18.06 -9.84
CA ASP A 125 -25.32 -19.51 -9.91
C ASP A 125 -24.85 -20.03 -11.28
N ASP A 126 -24.89 -19.20 -12.32
CA ASP A 126 -24.31 -19.47 -13.64
C ASP A 126 -22.79 -19.34 -13.69
N ILE A 127 -22.14 -18.86 -12.61
CA ILE A 127 -20.67 -18.86 -12.51
C ILE A 127 -20.18 -20.31 -12.39
N PRO A 128 -19.27 -20.77 -13.29
CA PRO A 128 -18.68 -22.11 -13.23
C PRO A 128 -18.13 -22.40 -11.84
N MET A 129 -18.28 -23.64 -11.35
CA MET A 129 -17.81 -24.00 -10.01
C MET A 129 -16.32 -23.70 -9.80
N ASP A 130 -15.50 -23.85 -10.84
CA ASP A 130 -14.05 -23.60 -10.79
C ASP A 130 -13.70 -22.12 -10.60
N ASP A 131 -14.62 -21.21 -10.94
CA ASP A 131 -14.45 -19.76 -10.78
C ASP A 131 -15.06 -19.22 -9.47
N ARG A 132 -15.76 -20.07 -8.72
CA ARG A 132 -16.34 -19.69 -7.43
C ARG A 132 -15.25 -19.66 -6.36
N ILE A 133 -15.32 -18.67 -5.49
CA ILE A 133 -14.43 -18.57 -4.35
C ILE A 133 -15.18 -18.89 -3.05
N VAL A 134 -14.51 -19.62 -2.16
CA VAL A 134 -15.00 -19.84 -0.79
C VAL A 134 -14.95 -18.49 -0.05
N ASP A 135 -15.98 -18.23 0.77
CA ASP A 135 -16.19 -16.97 1.49
C ASP A 135 -16.07 -15.71 0.62
N GLU A 136 -16.73 -15.74 -0.55
CA GLU A 136 -16.86 -14.58 -1.41
C GLU A 136 -17.43 -13.37 -0.65
N GLY A 137 -16.79 -12.22 -0.81
CA GLY A 137 -17.19 -11.00 -0.12
C GLY A 137 -16.78 -10.92 1.34
N GLN A 138 -16.00 -11.87 1.87
CA GLN A 138 -15.50 -11.79 3.23
C GLN A 138 -14.59 -10.58 3.41
N MET A 139 -14.92 -9.72 4.37
CA MET A 139 -14.08 -8.57 4.73
C MET A 139 -12.91 -9.03 5.59
N GLY A 140 -11.72 -8.49 5.35
CA GLY A 140 -10.55 -8.91 6.11
C GLY A 140 -9.28 -8.12 5.84
N LEU A 141 -8.24 -8.52 6.58
CA LEU A 141 -6.85 -8.18 6.33
C LEU A 141 -6.23 -9.32 5.52
N TYR A 142 -5.73 -9.01 4.33
CA TYR A 142 -5.16 -10.00 3.42
C TYR A 142 -3.69 -9.70 3.13
N VAL A 143 -2.91 -10.76 2.94
CA VAL A 143 -1.54 -10.69 2.43
C VAL A 143 -1.55 -11.34 1.07
N VAL A 144 -1.26 -10.55 0.04
CA VAL A 144 -1.39 -10.97 -1.37
C VAL A 144 -0.04 -10.83 -2.05
N ASN A 145 0.45 -11.93 -2.61
CA ASN A 145 1.61 -11.88 -3.49
C ASN A 145 1.15 -11.60 -4.91
N THR A 146 1.73 -10.55 -5.50
CA THR A 146 1.46 -10.11 -6.86
C THR A 146 2.74 -10.23 -7.68
N TYR A 147 2.71 -11.05 -8.73
CA TYR A 147 3.81 -11.12 -9.69
C TYR A 147 3.54 -10.16 -10.85
N GLY A 148 4.55 -9.41 -11.27
CA GLY A 148 4.43 -8.59 -12.48
C GLY A 148 3.39 -7.48 -12.37
N ILE A 149 3.44 -6.68 -11.28
CA ILE A 149 2.70 -5.41 -11.20
C ILE A 149 2.92 -4.66 -12.52
N ARG A 150 1.84 -4.48 -13.28
CA ARG A 150 1.89 -3.83 -14.58
C ARG A 150 2.03 -2.33 -14.39
N GLY A 151 2.96 -1.70 -15.11
CA GLY A 151 3.30 -0.29 -14.88
C GLY A 151 4.23 -0.14 -13.68
N ASN A 152 5.35 0.56 -13.90
CA ASN A 152 6.42 0.68 -12.90
C ASN A 152 5.87 1.15 -11.55
N TYR A 153 5.98 0.28 -10.53
CA TYR A 153 5.76 0.66 -9.15
C TYR A 153 7.10 0.66 -8.42
N ILE A 154 7.42 1.78 -7.78
CA ILE A 154 8.55 1.89 -6.87
C ILE A 154 7.97 2.23 -5.49
N PRO A 155 8.18 1.38 -4.48
CA PRO A 155 7.74 1.66 -3.11
C PRO A 155 8.27 2.99 -2.61
N LYS A 156 7.48 3.69 -1.80
CA LYS A 156 7.84 5.01 -1.23
C LYS A 156 9.16 4.92 -0.46
N GLU A 157 9.37 3.81 0.23
CA GLU A 157 10.56 3.49 1.01
C GLU A 157 11.82 3.42 0.13
N SER A 158 11.70 2.93 -1.11
CA SER A 158 12.83 2.91 -2.05
C SER A 158 13.27 4.34 -2.41
N TYR A 159 12.32 5.28 -2.54
CA TYR A 159 12.64 6.69 -2.72
C TYR A 159 13.25 7.32 -1.47
N GLU A 160 12.74 6.99 -0.28
CA GLU A 160 13.26 7.51 1.00
C GLU A 160 14.68 7.01 1.26
N HIS A 161 14.97 5.73 1.01
CA HIS A 161 16.32 5.17 1.08
C HIS A 161 17.26 5.82 0.06
N ALA A 162 16.83 6.04 -1.18
CA ALA A 162 17.63 6.73 -2.19
C ALA A 162 17.94 8.18 -1.78
N LYS A 163 16.97 8.88 -1.18
CA LYS A 163 17.12 10.24 -0.66
C LYS A 163 18.01 10.32 0.59
N ALA A 164 17.91 9.34 1.49
CA ALA A 164 18.80 9.23 2.65
C ALA A 164 20.24 8.92 2.23
N SER A 165 20.42 8.04 1.24
CA SER A 165 21.73 7.71 0.66
C SER A 165 22.35 8.91 -0.06
N SER A 166 21.58 9.70 -0.80
CA SER A 166 22.09 10.91 -1.46
C SER A 166 22.48 11.99 -0.46
N ARG A 167 21.69 12.22 0.60
CA ARG A 167 22.03 13.15 1.69
C ARG A 167 23.29 12.74 2.47
N SER A 168 23.46 11.44 2.71
CA SER A 168 24.69 10.88 3.30
C SER A 168 25.92 11.19 2.42
N LYS A 169 25.80 11.06 1.09
CA LYS A 169 26.89 11.37 0.16
C LYS A 169 27.20 12.86 0.10
N THR A 170 26.20 13.75 0.19
CA THR A 170 26.42 15.21 0.24
C THR A 170 27.10 15.65 1.54
N SER A 171 26.77 15.02 2.67
CA SER A 171 27.41 15.29 3.97
C SER A 171 28.89 14.87 3.97
N VAL A 172 29.23 13.71 3.42
CA VAL A 172 30.63 13.23 3.39
C VAL A 172 31.48 14.05 2.40
N SER A 173 30.90 14.47 1.26
CA SER A 173 31.62 15.30 0.26
C SER A 173 31.79 16.76 0.69
N GLN A 174 30.93 17.32 1.56
CA GLN A 174 31.14 18.64 2.16
C GLN A 174 32.16 18.63 3.32
N VAL A 175 32.32 17.52 4.04
CA VAL A 175 33.36 17.39 5.08
C VAL A 175 34.75 17.14 4.46
N LEU A 176 34.82 16.58 3.25
CA LEU A 176 36.09 16.32 2.56
C LEU A 176 36.56 17.46 1.63
N THR A 177 35.70 18.39 1.23
CA THR A 177 36.11 19.55 0.40
C THR A 177 36.37 20.84 1.20
N SER A 178 36.07 20.87 2.50
CA SER A 178 36.36 22.03 3.38
C SER A 178 37.73 21.99 4.07
N LYS A 179 38.60 20.99 3.82
CA LYS A 179 39.91 20.86 4.48
C LYS A 179 41.09 21.52 3.75
N HIS A 180 40.82 22.50 2.90
CA HIS A 180 41.84 23.46 2.44
C HIS A 180 41.28 24.87 2.54
N LEU A 181 41.31 25.46 3.73
CA LEU A 181 41.77 26.84 3.99
C LEU A 181 41.46 27.24 5.44
N SER A 182 42.47 27.85 6.04
CA SER A 182 42.48 28.58 7.31
C SER A 182 42.61 27.79 8.60
N LEU A 183 43.86 27.71 9.07
CA LEU A 183 44.21 27.61 10.49
C LEU A 183 43.51 28.73 11.26
N THR A 184 42.68 28.40 12.24
CA THR A 184 42.51 29.24 13.42
C THR A 184 42.37 28.33 14.63
N VAL A 185 43.40 28.36 15.46
CA VAL A 185 43.49 27.61 16.72
C VAL A 185 42.45 28.20 17.69
N VAL A 186 41.43 27.43 18.04
CA VAL A 186 40.57 27.71 19.19
C VAL A 186 40.87 26.66 20.25
N VAL A 187 41.58 27.09 21.30
CA VAL A 187 41.87 26.28 22.49
C VAL A 187 40.58 26.20 23.32
N PHE A 188 40.02 24.99 23.45
CA PHE A 188 39.04 24.71 24.50
C PHE A 188 39.74 23.97 25.65
N THR A 189 39.88 24.66 26.77
CA THR A 189 40.29 24.10 28.06
C THR A 189 39.15 23.24 28.61
N LEU A 190 39.43 21.94 28.79
CA LEU A 190 38.57 21.02 29.53
C LEU A 190 38.64 21.37 31.03
N VAL A 191 37.57 21.95 31.56
CA VAL A 191 37.36 22.08 33.01
C VAL A 191 36.64 20.84 33.51
N SER A 192 37.35 19.96 34.21
CA SER A 192 36.79 18.83 34.96
C SER A 192 36.00 19.31 36.17
N PRO A 193 34.73 18.88 36.38
CA PRO A 193 34.04 19.13 37.63
C PRO A 193 34.47 18.13 38.72
N THR A 194 34.75 18.71 39.87
CA THR A 194 35.33 18.15 41.09
C THR A 194 34.42 17.15 41.84
N LEU A 195 35.06 16.12 42.40
CA LEU A 195 34.54 15.19 43.40
C LEU A 195 34.02 15.93 44.65
N ARG A 196 32.78 15.65 45.08
CA ARG A 196 32.24 16.05 46.39
C ARG A 196 32.66 15.04 47.48
N PRO A 197 33.11 15.47 48.66
CA PRO A 197 33.25 14.59 49.80
C PRO A 197 31.94 14.53 50.61
N MET A 198 31.49 13.31 50.93
CA MET A 198 30.42 13.03 51.90
C MET A 198 30.93 13.33 53.32
N ARG A 199 30.30 14.27 54.03
CA ARG A 199 30.40 14.40 55.48
C ARG A 199 29.43 13.42 56.14
N ARG A 200 29.96 12.42 56.86
CA ARG A 200 29.24 11.70 57.93
C ARG A 200 29.28 12.57 59.19
N ARG A 201 28.10 12.88 59.76
CA ARG A 201 27.98 13.28 61.17
C ARG A 201 27.77 12.03 62.01
N ILE A 202 28.45 11.99 63.14
CA ILE A 202 28.16 11.17 64.33
C ILE A 202 27.08 11.90 65.12
#